data_AF-A0ABD0PPW5-F1
#
_entry.id   AF-A0ABD0PPW5-F1
#
_cell.length_a   1.000
_cell.length_b   1.000
_cell.length_c   1.000
_cell.angle_alpha   90.00
_cell.angle_beta   90.00
_cell.angle_gamma   90.00
#
_symmetry.space_group_name_H-M   'P 1'
#
loop_
_entity.id
_entity.type
_entity.pdbx_description
1 polymer ?
#
loop_
_entity_poly.entity_id
_entity_poly.type
_entity_poly.pdbx_seq_one_letter_code
_entity_poly.pdbx_strand_id
1 'polypeptide(L)' 'NPSTELLVRWYQTGAYQPFFRAHAHLDTTRREPWLFGPENTALMREAIRQRYALLPYWYQLLYQAHKTGMPVM' A
#
# COMPACT_ATOMS: atom_id res chain seq x y z
N ASN A 1 7.50 1.63 16.78
CA ASN A 1 6.63 2.59 16.07
C ASN A 1 7.42 3.21 14.93
N PRO A 2 6.99 3.12 13.65
CA PRO A 2 7.72 3.75 12.55
C PRO A 2 7.68 5.27 12.68
N SER A 3 8.71 5.97 12.19
CA SER A 3 8.61 7.41 11.98
C SER A 3 7.50 7.71 10.96
N THR A 4 6.95 8.93 11.01
CA THR A 4 5.92 9.35 10.07
C THR A 4 6.39 9.26 8.61
N GLU A 5 7.62 9.70 8.36
CA GLU A 5 8.26 9.58 7.04
C GLU A 5 8.32 8.12 6.58
N LEU A 6 8.81 7.22 7.43
CA LEU A 6 8.91 5.80 7.10
C LEU A 6 7.54 5.20 6.80
N LEU A 7 6.50 5.56 7.57
CA LEU A 7 5.15 5.07 7.31
C LEU A 7 4.63 5.54 5.94
N VAL A 8 4.82 6.82 5.60
CA VAL A 8 4.47 7.36 4.28
C VAL A 8 5.18 6.59 3.17
N ARG A 9 6.50 6.37 3.29
CA ARG A 9 7.28 5.58 2.33
C ARG A 9 6.79 4.13 2.24
N TRP A 10 6.36 3.54 3.35
CA TRP A 10 5.82 2.17 3.34
C TRP A 10 4.49 2.07 2.59
N TYR A 11 3.61 3.07 2.72
CA TYR A 11 2.38 3.12 1.89
C TYR A 11 2.72 3.26 0.41
N GLN A 12 3.70 4.12 0.07
CA GLN A 12 4.15 4.29 -1.31
C GLN A 12 4.72 2.99 -1.88
N THR A 13 5.59 2.28 -1.16
CA THR A 13 6.12 0.99 -1.61
C THR A 13 5.05 -0.10 -1.66
N GLY A 14 4.25 -0.23 -0.60
CA GLY A 14 3.22 -1.27 -0.49
C GLY A 14 2.12 -1.14 -1.52
N ALA A 15 1.79 0.09 -1.95
CA ALA A 15 0.82 0.35 -3.01
C ALA A 15 1.19 -0.36 -4.33
N TYR A 16 2.48 -0.61 -4.60
CA TYR A 16 2.97 -1.29 -5.79
C TYR A 16 3.33 -2.76 -5.58
N GLN A 17 3.04 -3.35 -4.41
CA GLN A 17 3.25 -4.77 -4.16
C GLN A 17 1.95 -5.58 -4.39
N PRO A 18 2.03 -6.86 -4.84
CA PRO A 18 0.84 -7.65 -5.15
C PRO A 18 -0.15 -7.74 -3.99
N PHE A 19 0.32 -8.02 -2.78
CA PHE A 19 -0.46 -8.01 -1.55
C PHE A 19 -0.20 -6.73 -0.74
N PHE A 20 -1.24 -5.94 -0.49
CA PHE A 20 -1.12 -4.64 0.17
C PHE A 20 -1.99 -4.58 1.44
N ARG A 21 -1.34 -4.68 2.61
CA ARG A 21 -2.01 -4.64 3.93
C ARG A 21 -1.14 -3.92 4.96
N ALA A 22 -1.72 -2.95 5.66
CA ALA A 22 -1.13 -2.40 6.89
C ALA A 22 -1.51 -3.29 8.08
N HIS A 23 -0.52 -3.64 8.92
CA HIS A 23 -0.73 -4.45 10.13
C HIS A 23 0.22 -4.00 11.23
N ALA A 24 -0.08 -4.26 12.51
CA ALA A 24 0.70 -3.79 13.64
C ALA A 24 0.66 -4.74 14.84
N HIS A 25 1.74 -4.76 15.62
CA HIS A 25 1.85 -5.54 16.86
C HIS A 25 1.00 -4.90 17.98
N LEU A 26 0.58 -5.70 18.96
CA LEU A 26 -0.31 -5.28 20.05
C LEU A 26 0.19 -4.03 20.79
N ASP A 27 1.49 -3.99 21.13
CA ASP A 27 2.09 -2.90 21.91
C ASP A 27 2.47 -1.65 21.09
N THR A 28 2.09 -1.60 19.81
CA THR A 28 2.39 -0.43 18.97
C THR A 28 1.31 0.63 19.09
N THR A 29 1.71 1.88 18.92
CA THR A 29 0.76 2.99 18.85
C THR A 29 -0.15 2.83 17.64
N ARG A 30 -1.39 3.31 17.77
CA ARG A 30 -2.33 3.41 16.63
C ARG A 30 -1.67 4.16 15.47
N ARG A 31 -1.91 3.66 14.27
CA ARG A 31 -1.23 4.13 13.05
C ARG A 31 -2.12 4.04 11.82
N GLU A 32 -3.43 4.19 12.01
CA GLU A 32 -4.34 4.50 10.93
C GLU A 32 -3.85 5.78 10.22
N PRO A 33 -3.89 5.83 8.88
CA PRO A 33 -3.15 6.84 8.12
C PRO A 33 -3.65 8.28 8.34
N TRP A 34 -4.87 8.48 8.86
CA TRP A 34 -5.41 9.80 9.20
C TRP A 34 -4.89 10.38 10.53
N LEU A 35 -4.08 9.64 11.29
CA LEU A 35 -3.53 10.08 12.57
C LEU A 35 -2.26 10.95 12.44
N PHE A 36 -1.70 11.10 11.23
CA PHE A 36 -0.37 11.69 11.01
C PHE A 36 -0.38 13.12 10.44
N GLY A 37 -1.47 13.85 10.65
CA GLY A 37 -1.65 15.22 10.15
C GLY A 37 -2.03 15.29 8.65
N PRO A 38 -2.52 16.45 8.18
CA PRO A 38 -3.15 16.58 6.87
C PRO A 38 -2.19 16.31 5.70
N GLU A 39 -0.95 16.76 5.80
CA GLU A 39 0.07 16.59 4.75
C GLU A 39 0.43 15.11 4.54
N ASN A 40 0.83 14.41 5.59
CA ASN A 40 1.19 12.98 5.48
C ASN A 40 -0.03 12.12 5.10
N THR A 41 -1.21 12.47 5.61
CA THR A 41 -2.47 11.81 5.22
C THR A 41 -2.72 11.98 3.72
N ALA A 42 -2.46 13.16 3.16
CA ALA A 42 -2.59 13.39 1.72
C ALA A 42 -1.60 12.54 0.91
N LEU A 43 -0.34 12.43 1.34
CA LEU A 43 0.66 11.58 0.68
C LEU A 43 0.28 10.08 0.70
N MET A 44 -0.17 9.57 1.86
CA MET A 44 -0.64 8.18 1.96
C MET A 44 -1.92 7.95 1.16
N ARG A 45 -2.84 8.92 1.14
CA ARG A 45 -4.06 8.87 0.32
C ARG A 45 -3.74 8.82 -1.17
N GLU A 46 -2.74 9.58 -1.62
CA GLU A 46 -2.32 9.58 -3.02
C GLU A 46 -1.77 8.20 -3.43
N ALA A 47 -0.92 7.58 -2.62
CA ALA A 47 -0.43 6.22 -2.87
C ALA A 47 -1.59 5.20 -2.97
N ILE A 48 -2.60 5.30 -2.08
CA ILE A 48 -3.80 4.45 -2.13
C ILE A 48 -4.60 4.73 -3.41
N ARG A 49 -4.81 5.99 -3.79
CA ARG A 49 -5.53 6.34 -5.03
C ARG A 49 -4.86 5.77 -6.28
N GLN A 50 -3.53 5.85 -6.37
CA GLN A 50 -2.76 5.25 -7.46
C GLN A 50 -2.94 3.73 -7.52
N ARG A 51 -2.87 3.03 -6.38
CA ARG A 51 -3.17 1.59 -6.30
C ARG A 51 -4.57 1.29 -6.82
N TYR A 52 -5.58 2.04 -6.39
CA TYR A 52 -6.97 1.82 -6.82
C TYR A 52 -7.18 2.10 -8.31
N ALA A 53 -6.55 3.15 -8.86
CA ALA A 53 -6.57 3.44 -10.29
C ALA A 53 -5.95 2.30 -11.13
N LEU A 54 -4.93 1.63 -10.59
CA LEU A 54 -4.25 0.50 -11.22
C LEU A 54 -4.92 -0.86 -10.99
N LEU A 55 -6.05 -0.96 -10.29
CA LEU A 55 -6.70 -2.25 -10.02
C LEU A 55 -6.97 -3.08 -11.29
N PRO A 56 -7.46 -2.51 -12.41
CA PRO A 56 -7.63 -3.28 -13.64
C PRO A 56 -6.30 -3.86 -14.17
N TYR A 57 -5.20 -3.10 -14.05
CA TYR A 57 -3.87 -3.56 -14.44
C TYR A 57 -3.37 -4.69 -13.52
N TRP A 58 -3.46 -4.51 -12.20
CA TRP A 58 -3.11 -5.55 -11.22
C TRP A 58 -3.92 -6.84 -11.43
N TYR A 59 -5.22 -6.71 -11.71
CA TYR A 59 -6.08 -7.85 -11.97
C TYR A 59 -5.65 -8.59 -13.23
N GLN A 60 -5.31 -7.87 -14.29
CA GLN A 60 -4.81 -8.47 -15.53
C GLN A 60 -3.49 -9.22 -15.30
N LEU A 61 -2.55 -8.66 -14.54
CA LEU A 61 -1.30 -9.35 -14.20
C LEU A 61 -1.56 -10.63 -13.39
N LEU A 62 -2.46 -10.56 -12.39
CA LEU A 62 -2.85 -11.74 -11.61
C LEU A 62 -3.54 -12.80 -12.47
N TYR A 63 -4.36 -12.39 -13.44
CA TYR A 63 -4.97 -13.31 -14.40
C TYR A 63 -3.91 -13.99 -15.28
N GLN A 64 -2.95 -13.23 -15.81
CA GLN A 64 -1.82 -13.79 -16.58
C GLN A 64 -0.99 -14.76 -15.74
N ALA A 65 -0.68 -14.40 -14.49
CA ALA A 65 0.02 -15.27 -13.56
C ALA A 65 -0.74 -16.57 -13.32
N HIS A 66 -2.07 -16.50 -13.15
CA HIS A 66 -2.92 -17.69 -13.04
C HIS A 66 -2.90 -18.58 -14.30
N LYS A 67 -2.86 -17.98 -15.50
CA LYS A 67 -2.89 -18.73 -16.77
C LYS A 67 -1.54 -19.31 -17.19
N THR A 68 -0.45 -18.64 -16.86
CA THR A 68 0.88 -18.94 -17.42
C THR A 68 1.92 -19.33 -16.38
N GLY A 69 1.66 -19.08 -15.10
CA GLY A 69 2.64 -19.21 -14.03
C GLY A 69 3.70 -18.09 -14.00
N MET A 70 3.59 -17.07 -14.85
CA MET A 70 4.51 -15.92 -14.81
C MET A 70 4.34 -15.12 -13.51
N PRO A 71 5.44 -14.61 -12.92
CA PRO A 71 5.36 -13.78 -11.73
C PRO A 71 4.70 -12.44 -12.05
N VAL A 72 3.93 -11.92 -11.08
CA VAL A 72 3.31 -10.59 -11.15
C VAL A 72 4.34 -9.47 -10.91
N MET A 73 5.33 -9.76 -10.07
CA MET A 73 6.44 -8.89 -9.67
C MET A 73 7.68 -9.74 -9.48
#